data_AF-A0A419DX31-F1
#
_entry.id   AF-A0A419DX31-F1
#
_cell.length_a   1.000
_cell.length_b   1.000
_cell.length_c   1.000
_cell.angle_alpha   90.00
_cell.angle_beta   90.00
_cell.angle_gamma   90.00
#
_symmetry.space_group_name_H-M   'P 1'
#
loop_
_entity.id
_entity.type
_entity.pdbx_description
1 polymer ?
#
loop_
_entity_poly.entity_id
_entity_poly.type
_entity_poly.pdbx_seq_one_letter_code
_entity_poly.pdbx_strand_id
1 'polypeptide(L)'
;MLKIGFIPKKPCFLGCLLYNLNNKGSSMKRVNGVFFAFLAGIILFAAYRYVALFVENRQLHNTLAEKEQQIVSLNEEKQNLLQTLEKEKEAREKLIKESAGLRDYLRASKQRLSRLFSAYTKKENELDTLSSQFSILKVERDALQAKNTEIISENSQLTAKLSSIVELKKAIRELKRHRRLSRKLGKDASVNKQTDSDGNQGFVIKDGVPSVTQKTRVEVSPAAQDSR
;
A
#
# COMPACT_ATOMS: atom_id res chain seq x y z
N MET A 1 -65.45 17.76 -24.84
CA MET A 1 -66.64 16.88 -24.98
C MET A 1 -67.28 16.67 -23.61
N LEU A 2 -68.32 17.42 -23.27
CA LEU A 2 -69.18 17.12 -22.13
C LEU A 2 -70.60 17.60 -22.49
N LYS A 3 -71.50 16.63 -22.59
CA LYS A 3 -72.91 16.76 -23.00
C LYS A 3 -73.66 17.61 -21.98
N ILE A 4 -74.16 18.78 -22.39
CA ILE A 4 -75.16 19.53 -21.63
C ILE A 4 -76.50 18.84 -21.84
N GLY A 5 -76.98 18.17 -20.79
CA GLY A 5 -78.26 17.48 -20.74
C GLY A 5 -79.43 18.46 -20.80
N PHE A 6 -80.17 18.38 -21.89
CA PHE A 6 -81.49 18.95 -22.10
C PHE A 6 -82.48 18.31 -21.12
N ILE A 7 -83.07 19.09 -20.20
CA ILE A 7 -84.25 18.66 -19.42
C ILE A 7 -85.48 19.39 -19.98
N PRO A 8 -86.49 18.67 -20.50
CA PRO A 8 -87.66 19.24 -21.13
C PRO A 8 -88.84 19.42 -20.16
N LYS A 9 -89.70 20.40 -20.50
CA LYS A 9 -91.16 20.49 -20.28
C LYS A 9 -91.72 20.29 -18.85
N LYS A 10 -92.47 21.30 -18.38
CA LYS A 10 -93.95 21.26 -18.33
C LYS A 10 -94.55 22.64 -18.06
N PRO A 11 -95.51 23.11 -18.89
CA PRO A 11 -96.48 24.12 -18.51
C PRO A 11 -97.66 23.42 -17.81
N CYS A 12 -97.89 23.72 -16.53
CA CYS A 12 -99.11 23.33 -15.82
C CYS A 12 -99.68 24.61 -15.21
N PHE A 13 -100.76 25.14 -15.78
CA PHE A 13 -102.12 24.89 -15.28
C PHE A 13 -102.24 25.08 -13.75
N LEU A 14 -102.13 26.33 -13.31
CA LEU A 14 -103.07 26.89 -12.33
C LEU A 14 -103.84 27.97 -13.10
N GLY A 15 -105.07 27.76 -13.58
CA GLY A 15 -106.19 27.31 -12.76
C GLY A 15 -106.55 28.47 -11.83
N CYS A 16 -107.05 29.58 -12.37
CA CYS A 16 -108.49 29.79 -12.47
C CYS A 16 -109.19 29.48 -11.13
N LEU A 17 -108.97 30.30 -10.12
CA LEU A 17 -109.81 30.44 -8.91
C LEU A 17 -109.30 31.63 -8.11
N LEU A 18 -110.01 32.76 -8.20
CA LEU A 18 -110.21 33.83 -7.22
C LEU A 18 -110.95 34.95 -7.97
N TYR A 19 -112.17 34.68 -8.41
CA TYR A 19 -113.39 34.86 -7.63
C TYR A 19 -113.64 36.34 -7.27
N ASN A 20 -114.50 36.90 -8.11
CA ASN A 20 -115.33 38.07 -7.92
C ASN A 20 -115.79 38.21 -6.46
N LEU A 21 -115.24 39.16 -5.71
CA LEU A 21 -115.77 39.60 -4.41
C LEU A 21 -116.21 41.05 -4.51
N ASN A 22 -117.29 41.23 -5.27
CA ASN A 22 -118.16 42.38 -5.20
C ASN A 22 -119.36 42.03 -4.32
N ASN A 23 -119.31 42.27 -3.00
CA ASN A 23 -120.50 42.74 -2.28
C ASN A 23 -120.24 43.27 -0.86
N LYS A 24 -120.78 44.47 -0.65
CA LYS A 24 -121.34 45.09 0.55
C LYS A 24 -121.15 44.37 1.91
N GLY A 25 -120.40 45.05 2.78
CA GLY A 25 -120.31 44.81 4.22
C GLY A 25 -119.22 45.71 4.82
N SER A 26 -119.54 46.96 5.18
CA SER A 26 -118.55 48.01 5.53
C SER A 26 -117.82 47.81 6.86
N SER A 27 -118.12 46.74 7.60
CA SER A 27 -117.45 46.41 8.87
C SER A 27 -116.37 45.30 8.74
N MET A 28 -116.41 44.45 7.70
CA MET A 28 -115.48 43.32 7.54
C MET A 28 -114.19 43.65 6.76
N LYS A 29 -114.13 44.83 6.09
CA LYS A 29 -112.98 45.28 5.30
C LYS A 29 -111.74 45.63 6.13
N ARG A 30 -111.92 46.00 7.40
CA ARG A 30 -110.79 46.34 8.30
C ARG A 30 -110.02 45.11 8.75
N VAL A 31 -110.72 44.01 9.05
CA VAL A 31 -110.10 42.75 9.48
C VAL A 31 -109.31 42.12 8.32
N ASN A 32 -109.87 42.12 7.11
CA ASN A 32 -109.17 41.59 5.93
C ASN A 32 -107.88 42.37 5.62
N GLY A 33 -107.87 43.69 5.79
CA GLY A 33 -106.66 44.50 5.61
C GLY A 33 -105.51 44.12 6.56
N VAL A 34 -105.82 43.78 7.82
CA VAL A 34 -104.83 43.33 8.81
C VAL A 34 -104.25 41.97 8.42
N PHE A 35 -105.07 41.03 7.95
CA PHE A 35 -104.59 39.74 7.46
C PHE A 35 -103.66 39.87 6.25
N PHE A 36 -103.97 40.73 5.28
CA PHE A 36 -103.10 40.97 4.13
C PHE A 36 -101.76 41.60 4.53
N ALA A 37 -101.76 42.53 5.49
CA ALA A 37 -100.52 43.10 6.02
C ALA A 37 -99.63 42.06 6.72
N PHE A 38 -100.23 41.15 7.50
CA PHE A 38 -99.50 40.06 8.16
C PHE A 38 -98.90 39.07 7.15
N LEU A 39 -99.67 38.68 6.13
CA LEU A 39 -99.18 37.85 5.02
C LEU A 39 -98.02 38.51 4.27
N ALA A 40 -98.13 39.80 3.97
CA ALA A 40 -97.05 40.55 3.34
C ALA A 40 -95.79 40.58 4.23
N GLY A 41 -95.96 40.72 5.55
CA GLY A 41 -94.86 40.66 6.52
C GLY A 41 -94.13 39.31 6.52
N ILE A 42 -94.87 38.19 6.49
CA ILE A 42 -94.28 36.85 6.41
C ILE A 42 -93.50 36.65 5.11
N ILE A 43 -94.07 37.09 3.98
CA ILE A 43 -93.40 36.97 2.67
C ILE A 43 -92.10 37.77 2.66
N LEU A 44 -92.11 39.01 3.16
CA LEU A 44 -90.91 39.85 3.26
C LEU A 44 -89.86 39.23 4.19
N PHE A 45 -90.27 38.71 5.35
CA PHE A 45 -89.37 38.03 6.29
C PHE A 45 -88.76 36.76 5.67
N ALA A 46 -89.56 35.96 4.97
CA ALA A 46 -89.08 34.78 4.26
C ALA A 46 -88.09 35.14 3.14
N ALA A 47 -88.38 36.19 2.36
CA ALA A 47 -87.48 36.69 1.33
C ALA A 47 -86.16 37.20 1.92
N TYR A 48 -86.21 37.98 3.01
CA TYR A 48 -85.01 38.45 3.71
C TYR A 48 -84.16 37.27 4.22
N ARG A 49 -84.80 36.27 4.86
CA ARG A 49 -84.10 35.09 5.37
C ARG A 49 -83.49 34.26 4.24
N TYR A 50 -84.18 34.13 3.12
CA TYR A 50 -83.67 33.46 1.92
C TYR A 50 -82.42 34.15 1.37
N VAL A 51 -82.41 35.49 1.29
CA VAL A 51 -81.24 36.26 0.84
C VAL A 51 -80.07 36.11 1.81
N ALA A 52 -80.30 36.19 3.12
CA ALA A 52 -79.27 35.98 4.13
C ALA A 52 -78.62 34.59 4.01
N LEU A 53 -79.44 33.53 3.90
CA LEU A 53 -78.97 32.16 3.68
C LEU A 53 -78.19 32.01 2.37
N PHE A 54 -78.61 32.69 1.30
CA PHE A 54 -77.91 32.63 0.02
C PHE A 54 -76.52 33.29 0.08
N VAL A 55 -76.38 34.38 0.84
CA VAL A 55 -75.08 35.02 1.08
C VAL A 55 -74.17 34.13 1.93
N GLU A 56 -74.68 33.57 3.02
CA GLU A 56 -73.94 32.60 3.85
C GLU A 56 -73.48 31.39 3.03
N ASN A 57 -74.36 30.86 2.18
CA ASN A 57 -74.01 29.72 1.33
C ASN A 57 -72.93 30.05 0.29
N ARG A 58 -72.94 31.27 -0.26
CA ARG A 58 -71.85 31.74 -1.14
C ARG A 58 -70.52 31.89 -0.39
N GLN A 59 -70.55 32.40 0.84
CA GLN A 59 -69.35 32.49 1.68
C GLN A 59 -68.80 31.09 1.98
N LEU A 60 -69.67 30.15 2.35
CA LEU A 60 -69.31 28.75 2.55
C LEU A 60 -68.65 28.15 1.30
N HIS A 61 -69.25 28.33 0.12
CA HIS A 61 -68.65 27.86 -1.14
C HIS A 61 -67.28 28.50 -1.43
N ASN A 62 -67.12 29.80 -1.19
CA ASN A 62 -65.84 30.47 -1.37
C ASN A 62 -64.78 29.92 -0.40
N THR A 63 -65.13 29.75 0.87
CA THR A 63 -64.21 29.18 1.87
C THR A 63 -63.84 27.74 1.54
N LEU A 64 -64.78 26.94 1.02
CA LEU A 64 -64.51 25.58 0.59
C LEU A 64 -63.56 25.56 -0.62
N ALA A 65 -63.79 26.42 -1.61
CA ALA A 65 -62.91 26.56 -2.76
C ALA A 65 -61.50 27.01 -2.36
N GLU A 66 -61.37 27.95 -1.41
CA GLU A 66 -60.08 28.37 -0.86
C GLU A 66 -59.35 27.21 -0.15
N LYS A 67 -60.09 26.40 0.62
CA LYS A 67 -59.52 25.23 1.31
C LYS A 67 -59.10 24.14 0.33
N GLU A 68 -59.87 23.91 -0.73
CA GLU A 68 -59.49 23.00 -1.81
C GLU A 68 -58.21 23.46 -2.51
N GLN A 69 -58.09 24.76 -2.83
CA GLN A 69 -56.86 25.31 -3.41
C GLN A 69 -55.65 25.13 -2.48
N GLN A 70 -55.83 25.36 -1.17
CA GLN A 70 -54.78 25.11 -0.17
C GLN A 70 -54.38 23.63 -0.12
N ILE A 71 -55.33 22.70 -0.24
CA ILE A 71 -55.03 21.27 -0.28
C ILE A 71 -54.23 20.91 -1.53
N VAL A 72 -54.58 21.48 -2.69
CA VAL A 72 -53.85 21.26 -3.94
C VAL A 72 -52.42 21.78 -3.83
N SER A 73 -52.22 23.02 -3.36
CA SER A 73 -50.88 23.60 -3.21
C SER A 73 -50.02 22.81 -2.22
N LEU A 74 -50.59 22.40 -1.07
CA LEU A 74 -49.88 21.56 -0.09
C LEU A 74 -49.52 20.19 -0.65
N ASN A 75 -50.37 19.61 -1.51
CA ASN A 75 -50.07 18.34 -2.16
C ASN A 75 -48.94 18.48 -3.19
N GLU A 76 -48.90 19.58 -3.94
CA GLU A 76 -47.81 19.89 -4.87
C GLU A 76 -46.48 20.10 -4.11
N GLU A 77 -46.49 20.89 -3.04
CA GLU A 77 -45.32 21.08 -2.18
C GLU A 77 -44.82 19.75 -1.60
N LYS A 78 -45.73 18.90 -1.13
CA LYS A 78 -45.39 17.56 -0.63
C LYS A 78 -44.73 16.71 -1.72
N GLN A 79 -45.24 16.72 -2.94
CA GLN A 79 -44.63 15.97 -4.05
C GLN A 79 -43.24 16.50 -4.40
N ASN A 80 -43.07 17.83 -4.42
CA ASN A 80 -41.78 18.46 -4.64
C ASN A 80 -40.76 18.07 -3.56
N LEU A 81 -41.17 18.10 -2.29
CA LEU A 81 -40.32 17.70 -1.15
C LEU A 81 -39.97 16.21 -1.18
N LEU A 82 -40.88 15.33 -1.62
CA LEU A 82 -40.56 13.92 -1.78
C LEU A 82 -39.51 13.70 -2.88
N GLN A 83 -39.64 14.38 -4.01
CA GLN A 83 -38.67 14.30 -5.10
C GLN A 83 -37.29 14.84 -4.70
N THR A 84 -37.22 15.95 -3.96
CA THR A 84 -35.94 16.48 -3.47
C THR A 84 -35.29 15.52 -2.48
N LEU A 85 -36.08 14.94 -1.58
CA LEU A 85 -35.60 13.97 -0.60
C LEU A 85 -35.06 12.70 -1.27
N GLU A 86 -35.69 12.20 -2.33
CA GLU A 86 -35.17 11.09 -3.13
C GLU A 86 -33.85 11.43 -3.82
N LYS A 87 -33.75 12.60 -4.47
CA LYS A 87 -32.51 13.07 -5.10
C LYS A 87 -31.37 13.22 -4.08
N GLU A 88 -31.66 13.75 -2.90
CA GLU A 88 -30.67 13.86 -1.83
C GLU A 88 -30.21 12.51 -1.31
N LYS A 89 -31.12 11.52 -1.18
CA LYS A 89 -30.77 10.15 -0.81
C LYS A 89 -29.83 9.52 -1.84
N GLU A 90 -30.14 9.64 -3.13
CA GLU A 90 -29.28 9.12 -4.19
C GLU A 90 -27.90 9.79 -4.19
N ALA A 91 -27.84 11.11 -4.00
CA ALA A 91 -26.58 11.84 -3.90
C ALA A 91 -25.75 11.38 -2.69
N ARG A 92 -26.39 11.18 -1.53
CA ARG A 92 -25.74 10.63 -0.33
C ARG A 92 -25.20 9.22 -0.55
N GLU A 93 -25.96 8.35 -1.20
CA GLU A 93 -25.50 6.99 -1.51
C GLU A 93 -24.30 6.99 -2.46
N LYS A 94 -24.29 7.87 -3.48
CA LYS A 94 -23.14 8.06 -4.36
C LYS A 94 -21.90 8.51 -3.58
N LEU A 95 -22.04 9.52 -2.72
CA LEU A 95 -20.94 9.99 -1.86
C LEU A 95 -20.44 8.90 -0.91
N ILE A 96 -21.33 8.07 -0.35
CA ILE A 96 -20.93 6.94 0.50
C ILE A 96 -20.10 5.94 -0.32
N LYS A 97 -20.55 5.56 -1.52
CA LYS A 97 -19.83 4.64 -2.41
C LYS A 97 -18.46 5.19 -2.81
N GLU A 98 -18.38 6.47 -3.18
CA GLU A 98 -17.12 7.14 -3.51
C GLU A 98 -16.17 7.20 -2.31
N SER A 99 -16.68 7.55 -1.13
CA SER A 99 -15.88 7.60 0.10
C SER A 99 -15.35 6.21 0.51
N ALA A 100 -16.13 5.16 0.30
CA ALA A 100 -15.69 3.78 0.51
C ALA A 100 -14.59 3.39 -0.48
N GLY A 101 -14.79 3.67 -1.78
CA GLY A 101 -13.80 3.42 -2.82
C GLY A 101 -12.47 4.15 -2.57
N LEU A 102 -12.53 5.41 -2.15
CA LEU A 102 -11.34 6.20 -1.79
C LEU A 102 -10.61 5.62 -0.56
N ARG A 103 -11.35 5.14 0.45
CA ARG A 103 -10.75 4.48 1.62
C ARG A 103 -10.05 3.18 1.24
N ASP A 104 -10.65 2.37 0.38
CA ASP A 104 -10.03 1.14 -0.11
C ASP A 104 -8.78 1.41 -0.95
N TYR A 105 -8.84 2.41 -1.82
CA TYR A 105 -7.67 2.87 -2.57
C TYR A 105 -6.54 3.32 -1.64
N LEU A 106 -6.85 4.13 -0.63
CA LEU A 106 -5.87 4.62 0.34
C LEU A 106 -5.25 3.47 1.15
N ARG A 107 -6.06 2.49 1.56
CA ARG A 107 -5.60 1.28 2.24
C ARG A 107 -4.67 0.45 1.35
N ALA A 108 -5.04 0.24 0.09
CA ALA A 108 -4.20 -0.48 -0.87
C ALA A 108 -2.88 0.26 -1.14
N SER A 109 -2.92 1.58 -1.28
CA SER A 109 -1.72 2.41 -1.43
C SER A 109 -0.79 2.32 -0.21
N LYS A 110 -1.35 2.41 1.00
CA LYS A 110 -0.58 2.24 2.25
C LYS A 110 0.09 0.86 2.34
N GLN A 111 -0.61 -0.19 1.96
CA GLN A 111 -0.04 -1.54 1.91
C GLN A 111 1.09 -1.66 0.88
N ARG A 112 0.94 -1.06 -0.30
CA ARG A 112 2.01 -1.02 -1.32
C ARG A 112 3.23 -0.28 -0.80
N LEU A 113 3.05 0.89 -0.20
CA LEU A 113 4.14 1.65 0.42
C LEU A 113 4.85 0.84 1.50
N SER A 114 4.11 0.20 2.40
CA SER A 114 4.69 -0.65 3.44
C SER A 114 5.53 -1.81 2.86
N ARG A 115 5.05 -2.45 1.79
CA ARG A 115 5.81 -3.49 1.09
C ARG A 115 7.09 -2.92 0.45
N LEU A 116 6.99 -1.76 -0.21
CA LEU A 116 8.15 -1.09 -0.80
C LEU A 116 9.18 -0.69 0.26
N PHE A 117 8.75 -0.13 1.39
CA PHE A 117 9.65 0.16 2.51
C PHE A 117 10.35 -1.09 3.03
N SER A 118 9.60 -2.19 3.24
CA SER A 118 10.21 -3.44 3.69
C SER A 118 11.23 -4.02 2.68
N ALA A 119 10.96 -3.86 1.37
CA ALA A 119 11.88 -4.29 0.33
C ALA A 119 13.12 -3.39 0.27
N TYR A 120 12.95 -2.08 0.42
CA TYR A 120 14.03 -1.11 0.48
C TYR A 120 14.97 -1.41 1.66
N THR A 121 14.44 -1.57 2.87
CA THR A 121 15.25 -1.89 4.06
C THR A 121 15.99 -3.22 3.90
N LYS A 122 15.38 -4.23 3.27
CA LYS A 122 16.09 -5.48 2.96
C LYS A 122 17.27 -5.25 2.00
N LYS A 123 17.08 -4.43 0.97
CA LYS A 123 18.14 -4.11 0.00
C LYS A 123 19.26 -3.27 0.63
N GLU A 124 18.92 -2.35 1.52
CA GLU A 124 19.89 -1.59 2.30
C GLU A 124 20.76 -2.52 3.16
N ASN A 125 20.13 -3.45 3.89
CA ASN A 125 20.87 -4.46 4.66
C ASN A 125 21.75 -5.35 3.77
N GLU A 126 21.25 -5.79 2.60
CA GLU A 126 22.04 -6.56 1.64
C GLU A 126 23.27 -5.77 1.16
N LEU A 127 23.12 -4.47 0.87
CA LEU A 127 24.24 -3.60 0.48
C LEU A 127 25.27 -3.44 1.60
N ASP A 128 24.83 -3.28 2.85
CA ASP A 128 25.73 -3.19 4.00
C ASP A 128 26.52 -4.49 4.19
N THR A 129 25.85 -5.64 4.08
CA THR A 129 26.54 -6.94 4.16
C THR A 129 27.56 -7.10 3.02
N LEU A 130 27.19 -6.73 1.78
CA LEU A 130 28.09 -6.82 0.64
C LEU A 130 29.28 -5.87 0.78
N SER A 131 29.06 -4.66 1.27
CA SER A 131 30.11 -3.67 1.56
C SER A 131 31.11 -4.22 2.58
N SER A 132 30.62 -4.86 3.65
CA SER A 132 31.47 -5.49 4.66
C SER A 132 32.30 -6.63 4.06
N GLN A 133 31.71 -7.51 3.25
CA GLN A 133 32.41 -8.61 2.58
C GLN A 133 33.48 -8.09 1.61
N PHE A 134 33.15 -7.05 0.85
CA PHE A 134 34.09 -6.41 -0.06
C PHE A 134 35.30 -5.83 0.67
N SER A 135 35.08 -5.22 1.84
CA SER A 135 36.17 -4.71 2.68
C SER A 135 37.10 -5.83 3.17
N ILE A 136 36.55 -6.98 3.58
CA ILE A 136 37.32 -8.15 4.02
C ILE A 136 38.14 -8.71 2.84
N LEU A 137 37.51 -8.93 1.69
CA LEU A 137 38.18 -9.43 0.49
C LEU A 137 39.32 -8.51 0.04
N LYS A 138 39.15 -7.18 0.19
CA LYS A 138 40.21 -6.22 -0.10
C LYS A 138 41.41 -6.41 0.83
N VAL A 139 41.18 -6.59 2.12
CA VAL A 139 42.25 -6.87 3.10
C VAL A 139 42.94 -8.21 2.81
N GLU A 140 42.18 -9.26 2.49
CA GLU A 140 42.74 -10.57 2.13
C GLU A 140 43.59 -10.51 0.86
N ARG A 141 43.11 -9.80 -0.17
CA ARG A 141 43.87 -9.54 -1.39
C ARG A 141 45.19 -8.85 -1.06
N ASP A 142 45.17 -7.81 -0.23
CA ASP A 142 46.37 -7.04 0.15
C ASP A 142 47.38 -7.93 0.89
N ALA A 143 46.89 -8.75 1.81
CA ALA A 143 47.73 -9.70 2.55
C ALA A 143 48.35 -10.77 1.65
N LEU A 144 47.58 -11.33 0.71
CA LEU A 144 48.08 -12.31 -0.28
C LEU A 144 49.09 -11.67 -1.23
N GLN A 145 48.85 -10.43 -1.66
CA GLN A 145 49.77 -9.71 -2.52
C GLN A 145 51.11 -9.47 -1.80
N ALA A 146 51.09 -9.06 -0.53
CA ALA A 146 52.29 -8.90 0.28
C ALA A 146 53.07 -10.24 0.42
N LYS A 147 52.38 -11.34 0.76
CA LYS A 147 53.01 -12.68 0.83
C LYS A 147 53.61 -13.11 -0.50
N ASN A 148 52.94 -12.85 -1.61
CA ASN A 148 53.46 -13.20 -2.93
C ASN A 148 54.74 -12.41 -3.25
N THR A 149 54.78 -11.11 -2.92
CA THR A 149 56.01 -10.31 -3.09
C THR A 149 57.17 -10.80 -2.23
N GLU A 150 56.89 -11.24 -1.00
CA GLU A 150 57.88 -11.84 -0.09
C GLU A 150 58.44 -13.14 -0.67
N ILE A 151 57.58 -14.08 -1.11
CA ILE A 151 57.98 -15.34 -1.74
C ILE A 151 58.81 -15.11 -3.01
N ILE A 152 58.42 -14.14 -3.85
CA ILE A 152 59.19 -13.76 -5.04
C ILE A 152 60.60 -13.29 -4.62
N SER A 153 60.70 -12.47 -3.57
CA SER A 153 61.99 -12.00 -3.05
C SER A 153 62.85 -13.14 -2.51
N GLU A 154 62.28 -14.08 -1.74
CA GLU A 154 63.00 -15.24 -1.22
C GLU A 154 63.50 -16.15 -2.34
N ASN A 155 62.65 -16.42 -3.33
CA ASN A 155 63.04 -17.19 -4.51
C ASN A 155 64.18 -16.51 -5.28
N SER A 156 64.14 -15.19 -5.44
CA SER A 156 65.24 -14.43 -6.07
C SER A 156 66.55 -14.55 -5.29
N GLN A 157 66.51 -14.55 -3.95
CA GLN A 157 67.69 -14.77 -3.11
C GLN A 157 68.21 -16.20 -3.21
N LEU A 158 67.31 -17.20 -3.19
CA LEU A 158 67.69 -18.61 -3.30
C LEU A 158 68.30 -18.92 -4.67
N THR A 159 67.73 -18.40 -5.75
CA THR A 159 68.29 -18.54 -7.10
C THR A 159 69.68 -17.92 -7.22
N ALA A 160 69.91 -16.74 -6.63
CA ALA A 160 71.24 -16.13 -6.55
C ALA A 160 72.24 -16.97 -5.71
N LYS A 161 71.79 -17.54 -4.59
CA LYS A 161 72.62 -18.47 -3.80
C LYS A 161 72.99 -19.71 -4.62
N LEU A 162 72.03 -20.31 -5.32
CA LEU A 162 72.27 -21.50 -6.15
C LEU A 162 73.21 -21.21 -7.32
N SER A 163 73.11 -20.05 -7.98
CA SER A 163 74.03 -19.68 -9.06
C SER A 163 75.47 -19.53 -8.54
N SER A 164 75.66 -18.90 -7.37
CA SER A 164 76.99 -18.80 -6.74
C SER A 164 77.62 -20.17 -6.43
N ILE A 165 76.81 -21.15 -6.01
CA ILE A 165 77.28 -22.53 -5.76
C ILE A 165 77.76 -23.19 -7.06
N VAL A 166 77.07 -22.94 -8.17
CA VAL A 166 77.48 -23.45 -9.49
C VAL A 166 78.83 -22.85 -9.90
N GLU A 167 79.02 -21.55 -9.70
CA GLU A 167 80.30 -20.86 -9.95
C GLU A 167 81.42 -21.39 -9.06
N LEU A 168 81.17 -21.54 -7.74
CA LEU A 168 82.13 -22.15 -6.81
C LEU A 168 82.51 -23.58 -7.23
N LYS A 169 81.53 -24.39 -7.65
CA LYS A 169 81.80 -25.74 -8.17
C LYS A 169 82.62 -25.74 -9.47
N LYS A 170 82.52 -24.70 -10.31
CA LYS A 170 83.37 -24.53 -11.49
C LYS A 170 84.79 -24.14 -11.06
N ALA A 171 84.94 -23.14 -10.19
CA ALA A 171 86.24 -22.71 -9.66
C ALA A 171 87.00 -23.84 -8.94
N ILE A 172 86.32 -24.64 -8.11
CA ILE A 172 86.93 -25.82 -7.45
C ILE A 172 87.39 -26.86 -8.48
N ARG A 173 86.61 -27.10 -9.54
CA ARG A 173 86.99 -28.03 -10.61
C ARG A 173 88.24 -27.53 -11.35
N GLU A 174 88.34 -26.24 -11.63
CA GLU A 174 89.51 -25.61 -12.25
C GLU A 174 90.73 -25.65 -11.34
N LEU A 175 90.61 -25.27 -10.07
CA LEU A 175 91.68 -25.39 -9.07
C LEU A 175 92.17 -26.84 -8.94
N LYS A 176 91.26 -27.82 -8.94
CA LYS A 176 91.63 -29.25 -8.91
C LYS A 176 92.36 -29.68 -10.20
N ARG A 177 92.00 -29.13 -11.36
CA ARG A 177 92.74 -29.33 -12.62
C ARG A 177 94.13 -28.71 -12.54
N HIS A 178 94.25 -27.46 -12.11
CA HIS A 178 95.54 -26.78 -11.91
C HIS A 178 96.43 -27.53 -10.92
N ARG A 179 95.89 -28.00 -9.78
CA ARG A 179 96.64 -28.80 -8.80
C ARG A 179 97.12 -30.14 -9.37
N ARG A 180 96.32 -30.79 -10.23
CA ARG A 180 96.74 -32.02 -10.92
C ARG A 180 97.85 -31.74 -11.94
N LEU A 181 97.77 -30.62 -12.66
CA LEU A 181 98.79 -30.19 -13.60
C LEU A 181 100.09 -29.81 -12.87
N SER A 182 100.02 -29.06 -11.78
CA SER A 182 101.20 -28.69 -10.98
C SER A 182 101.82 -29.87 -10.24
N ARG A 183 101.04 -30.88 -9.79
CA ARG A 183 101.59 -32.14 -9.28
C ARG A 183 102.27 -33.01 -10.33
N LYS A 184 101.86 -32.91 -11.60
CA LYS A 184 102.58 -33.56 -12.70
C LYS A 184 103.89 -32.84 -13.00
N LEU A 185 103.93 -31.51 -12.89
CA LEU A 185 105.14 -30.70 -13.04
C LEU A 185 106.10 -30.78 -11.83
N GLY A 186 105.59 -31.09 -10.63
CA GLY A 186 106.39 -31.27 -9.40
C GLY A 186 106.86 -32.70 -9.16
N LYS A 187 106.64 -33.64 -10.09
CA LYS A 187 107.10 -35.04 -9.95
C LYS A 187 108.54 -35.27 -10.41
N ASP A 188 109.20 -34.24 -10.94
CA ASP A 188 110.61 -34.28 -11.35
C ASP A 188 111.55 -33.59 -10.34
N ALA A 189 111.05 -33.20 -9.16
CA ALA A 189 111.88 -32.62 -8.10
C ALA A 189 111.64 -33.29 -6.74
N SER A 190 112.69 -33.98 -6.29
CA SER A 190 112.98 -34.35 -4.91
C SER A 190 112.51 -35.73 -4.42
N VAL A 191 113.49 -36.63 -4.50
CA VAL A 191 113.71 -37.84 -3.71
C VAL A 191 113.91 -37.49 -2.23
N ASN A 192 113.42 -38.38 -1.34
CA ASN A 192 113.87 -38.64 0.03
C ASN A 192 113.19 -37.90 1.22
N LYS A 193 112.24 -38.59 1.90
CA LYS A 193 112.31 -38.87 3.35
C LYS A 193 111.21 -39.84 3.81
N GLN A 194 111.63 -40.97 4.39
CA GLN A 194 110.86 -41.82 5.31
C GLN A 194 110.48 -41.04 6.58
N THR A 195 109.29 -41.27 7.12
CA THR A 195 109.04 -42.01 8.39
C THR A 195 107.57 -41.86 8.80
N ASP A 196 106.94 -42.99 9.10
CA ASP A 196 106.04 -43.26 10.22
C ASP A 196 105.02 -42.19 10.67
N SER A 197 103.73 -42.52 10.52
CA SER A 197 102.77 -42.37 11.61
C SER A 197 101.49 -43.12 11.27
N ASP A 198 101.38 -44.28 11.90
CA ASP A 198 100.11 -44.92 12.24
C ASP A 198 99.26 -43.90 13.01
N GLY A 199 98.03 -43.61 12.56
CA GLY A 199 97.31 -42.46 13.10
C GLY A 199 95.91 -42.22 12.58
N ASN A 200 94.95 -42.85 13.27
CA ASN A 200 93.56 -42.42 13.44
C ASN A 200 92.54 -42.85 12.36
N GLN A 201 92.15 -44.13 12.44
CA GLN A 201 90.90 -44.61 11.86
C GLN A 201 89.70 -44.04 12.65
N GLY A 202 89.22 -42.89 12.17
CA GLY A 202 87.79 -42.58 12.06
C GLY A 202 86.89 -42.79 13.27
N PHE A 203 87.01 -41.95 14.30
CA PHE A 203 85.86 -41.51 15.10
C PHE A 203 86.03 -40.04 15.48
N VAL A 204 85.10 -39.18 15.06
CA VAL A 204 85.06 -37.79 15.51
C VAL A 204 84.40 -37.77 16.89
N ILE A 205 85.25 -37.75 17.93
CA ILE A 205 84.82 -37.46 19.29
C ILE A 205 84.87 -35.94 19.44
N LYS A 206 83.70 -35.32 19.62
CA LYS A 206 83.58 -33.91 20.05
C LYS A 206 83.06 -33.95 21.49
N ASP A 207 83.85 -33.41 22.42
CA ASP A 207 83.50 -33.25 23.85
C ASP A 207 83.27 -34.55 24.67
N GLY A 208 84.00 -35.63 24.36
CA GLY A 208 84.09 -36.82 25.23
C GLY A 208 82.91 -37.81 25.19
N VAL A 209 81.93 -37.61 24.29
CA VAL A 209 80.80 -38.52 24.11
C VAL A 209 80.82 -39.13 22.69
N PRO A 210 80.73 -40.47 22.54
CA PRO A 210 80.74 -41.10 21.23
C PRO A 210 79.47 -40.74 20.42
N SER A 211 79.65 -40.15 19.24
CA SER A 211 78.56 -39.75 18.34
C SER A 211 78.00 -40.96 17.58
N VAL A 212 77.27 -41.82 18.30
CA VAL A 212 76.42 -42.86 17.70
C VAL A 212 75.05 -42.22 17.49
N THR A 213 74.63 -42.05 16.24
CA THR A 213 73.27 -41.61 15.93
C THR A 213 72.28 -42.67 16.41
N GLN A 214 71.61 -42.41 17.53
CA GLN A 214 70.46 -43.22 17.96
C GLN A 214 69.41 -43.23 16.85
N LYS A 215 69.03 -44.43 16.41
CA LYS A 215 67.85 -44.66 15.56
C LYS A 215 66.61 -44.17 16.32
N THR A 216 66.13 -42.98 16.01
CA THR A 216 64.81 -42.52 16.45
C THR A 216 63.73 -43.29 15.70
N ARG A 217 62.97 -44.12 16.42
CA ARG A 217 61.76 -44.77 15.90
C ARG A 217 60.64 -43.74 15.97
N VAL A 218 60.28 -43.18 14.81
CA VAL A 218 59.10 -42.32 14.70
C VAL A 218 57.87 -43.23 14.68
N GLU A 219 57.15 -43.29 15.80
CA GLU A 219 55.82 -43.89 15.83
C GLU A 219 54.81 -42.84 15.36
N VAL A 220 54.20 -43.12 14.20
CA VAL A 220 53.13 -42.28 13.64
C VAL A 220 51.81 -42.76 14.26
N SER A 221 51.23 -41.94 15.14
CA SER A 221 49.84 -42.13 15.58
C SER A 221 48.89 -41.48 14.57
N PRO A 222 47.88 -42.18 14.05
CA PRO A 222 46.90 -41.60 13.14
C PRO A 222 46.08 -40.51 13.84
N ALA A 223 45.84 -39.41 13.12
CA ALA A 223 44.98 -38.33 13.58
C ALA A 223 43.56 -38.85 13.84
N ALA A 224 42.99 -38.48 14.99
CA ALA A 224 41.60 -38.78 15.32
C ALA A 224 40.69 -38.21 14.23
N GLN A 225 39.84 -39.07 13.66
CA GLN A 225 38.78 -38.63 12.76
C GLN A 225 37.75 -37.86 13.57
N ASP A 226 37.71 -36.53 13.38
CA ASP A 226 36.59 -35.71 13.82
C ASP A 226 35.36 -36.12 13.01
N SER A 227 34.49 -36.90 13.66
CA SER A 227 33.13 -37.14 13.20
C SER A 227 32.22 -36.08 13.84
N ARG A 228 32.04 -34.94 13.16
CA ARG A 228 30.78 -34.14 13.09
C ARG A 228 30.97 -32.78 12.45
#